data_AF-A0A2G5UB60-F1
#
_entry.id   AF-A0A2G5UB60-F1
#
_cell.length_a   1.000
_cell.length_b   1.000
_cell.length_c   1.000
_cell.angle_alpha   90.00
_cell.angle_beta   90.00
_cell.angle_gamma   90.00
#
_symmetry.space_group_name_H-M   'P 1'
#
loop_
_entity.id
_entity.type
_entity.pdbx_description
1 polymer ?
#
loop_
_entity_poly.entity_id
_entity_poly.type
_entity_poly.pdbx_seq_one_letter_code
_entity_poly.pdbx_strand_id
1 'polypeptide(L)'
;MIKVFGSIKTDNYIPYVPEEDETCDQHCFDSDYCVLTVNNTVECLELSHVDRNNTYLIERGSSGSKVSFKVTLPDNNCPAFNEINYSLTLPSGEILYWNETESGWEWKQCREGWKKFERSDGNTVCMQTFRVDEGITRNASKTECEEIGAKLTGVASVDESEWIHGKLMESEKVTDWYSFWIDGQRQCDSLGNCVTLPDNNCPAFDTIDWTLTLPSGDIKSWNPTELGWEWKECRDGWKKFERDYGRTVCMQTFRVDEGIKRNDSLTKCNEIGTNLTGLVSEEETNWIYEQLREIGEENSYDSYAYWIVEQMLCPNSCYLTNRDGYSLSSYALEHHDYLKEELEKENCMFVYWTPEPTVERIYVTSCETAQGYVCGYRLK
;
A
#
# COMPACT_ATOMS: atom_id res chain seq x y z
N MET A 1 -12.25 28.11 -21.98
CA MET A 1 -11.03 28.79 -21.46
C MET A 1 -11.39 29.61 -20.23
N ILE A 2 -10.60 29.55 -19.17
CA ILE A 2 -10.69 30.47 -18.02
C ILE A 2 -9.80 31.67 -18.29
N LYS A 3 -10.28 32.87 -17.97
CA LYS A 3 -9.53 34.13 -18.12
C LYS A 3 -9.20 34.70 -16.74
N VAL A 4 -7.93 34.99 -16.50
CA VAL A 4 -7.45 35.59 -15.25
C VAL A 4 -6.58 36.81 -15.53
N PHE A 5 -6.56 37.74 -14.59
CA PHE A 5 -5.54 38.79 -14.59
C PHE A 5 -4.23 38.19 -14.09
N GLY A 6 -3.17 38.38 -14.88
CA GLY A 6 -1.87 37.81 -14.57
C GLY A 6 -0.87 37.93 -15.70
N SER A 7 0.34 37.44 -15.43
CA SER A 7 1.42 37.38 -16.38
C SER A 7 2.13 36.05 -16.27
N ILE A 8 2.76 35.63 -17.35
CA ILE A 8 3.53 34.40 -17.42
C ILE A 8 4.97 34.72 -17.83
N LYS A 9 5.93 34.08 -17.14
CA LYS A 9 7.37 34.21 -17.41
C LYS A 9 7.84 32.96 -18.14
N THR A 10 7.82 33.02 -19.47
CA THR A 10 8.39 31.99 -20.34
C THR A 10 8.84 32.66 -21.64
N ASP A 11 9.85 32.11 -22.30
CA ASP A 11 10.29 32.55 -23.63
C ASP A 11 9.78 31.61 -24.74
N ASN A 12 9.09 30.51 -24.37
CA ASN A 12 8.69 29.43 -25.28
C ASN A 12 7.28 29.64 -25.85
N TYR A 13 6.97 30.83 -26.35
CA TYR A 13 5.67 31.08 -26.99
C TYR A 13 5.68 30.66 -28.45
N ILE A 14 4.55 30.11 -28.90
CA ILE A 14 4.22 29.96 -30.31
C ILE A 14 3.45 31.23 -30.72
N PRO A 15 4.04 32.12 -31.55
CA PRO A 15 3.33 33.27 -32.06
C PRO A 15 2.26 32.80 -33.06
N TYR A 16 1.04 33.30 -32.89
CA TYR A 16 -0.08 33.03 -33.77
C TYR A 16 -0.79 34.34 -34.10
N VAL A 17 -1.13 34.57 -35.37
CA VAL A 17 -1.88 35.77 -35.79
C VAL A 17 -3.30 35.32 -36.14
N PRO A 18 -4.32 35.74 -35.36
CA PRO A 18 -5.71 35.40 -35.64
C PRO A 18 -6.19 35.89 -37.00
N GLU A 19 -7.09 35.12 -37.62
CA GLU A 19 -7.87 35.58 -38.77
C GLU A 19 -8.83 36.73 -38.36
N GLU A 20 -9.36 37.49 -39.33
CA GLU A 20 -10.12 38.75 -39.07
C GLU A 20 -11.30 38.60 -38.07
N ASP A 21 -11.90 37.40 -37.98
CA ASP A 21 -13.05 37.11 -37.12
C ASP A 21 -12.71 36.16 -35.94
N GLU A 22 -11.44 35.86 -35.71
CA GLU A 22 -10.99 34.92 -34.69
C GLU A 22 -10.34 35.64 -33.50
N THR A 23 -10.52 35.10 -32.30
CA THR A 23 -9.82 35.59 -31.10
C THR A 23 -8.78 34.57 -30.66
N CYS A 24 -7.70 35.02 -30.01
CA CYS A 24 -6.70 34.13 -29.42
C CYS A 24 -7.30 33.02 -28.56
N ASP A 25 -8.34 33.38 -27.78
CA ASP A 25 -9.01 32.45 -26.88
C ASP A 25 -9.77 31.37 -27.65
N GLN A 26 -10.38 31.74 -28.79
CA GLN A 26 -11.14 30.83 -29.64
C GLN A 26 -10.18 29.88 -30.36
N HIS A 27 -9.13 30.40 -30.99
CA HIS A 27 -8.13 29.59 -31.67
C HIS A 27 -7.48 28.57 -30.73
N CYS A 28 -7.05 29.01 -29.54
CA CYS A 28 -6.47 28.12 -28.55
C CYS A 28 -7.47 27.10 -27.99
N PHE A 29 -8.75 27.47 -27.91
CA PHE A 29 -9.81 26.55 -27.48
C PHE A 29 -10.06 25.45 -28.52
N ASP A 30 -10.05 25.79 -29.80
CA ASP A 30 -10.29 24.84 -30.89
C ASP A 30 -9.04 24.00 -31.24
N SER A 31 -7.85 24.54 -30.97
CA SER A 31 -6.58 23.85 -31.16
C SER A 31 -6.35 22.78 -30.09
N ASP A 32 -6.05 21.55 -30.52
CA ASP A 32 -5.76 20.45 -29.61
C ASP A 32 -4.47 20.69 -28.81
N TYR A 33 -3.45 21.28 -29.44
CA TYR A 33 -2.14 21.49 -28.82
C TYR A 33 -2.15 22.60 -27.75
N CYS A 34 -3.00 23.62 -27.90
CA CYS A 34 -2.92 24.84 -27.09
C CYS A 34 -3.54 24.65 -25.71
N VAL A 35 -2.80 25.04 -24.67
CA VAL A 35 -3.25 24.99 -23.27
C VAL A 35 -3.38 26.35 -22.63
N LEU A 36 -2.68 27.35 -23.16
CA LEU A 36 -2.69 28.71 -22.65
C LEU A 36 -2.40 29.69 -23.78
N THR A 37 -3.07 30.83 -23.76
CA THR A 37 -2.82 31.94 -24.67
C THR A 37 -2.78 33.27 -23.94
N VAL A 38 -1.89 34.15 -24.40
CA VAL A 38 -1.77 35.54 -23.95
C VAL A 38 -1.95 36.43 -25.17
N ASN A 39 -2.89 37.37 -25.08
CA ASN A 39 -3.07 38.33 -26.16
C ASN A 39 -1.93 39.37 -26.11
N ASN A 40 -1.09 39.40 -27.15
CA ASN A 40 -0.10 40.43 -27.38
C ASN A 40 -0.64 41.37 -28.48
N THR A 41 -0.20 42.63 -28.46
CA THR A 41 -0.74 43.75 -29.27
C THR A 41 -1.27 43.43 -30.67
N VAL A 42 -0.60 42.55 -31.44
CA VAL A 42 -0.98 42.17 -32.82
C VAL A 42 -1.03 40.65 -33.02
N GLU A 43 -0.63 39.85 -32.02
CA GLU A 43 -0.50 38.40 -32.14
C GLU A 43 -0.85 37.71 -30.81
N CYS A 44 -1.24 36.46 -30.86
CA CYS A 44 -1.41 35.61 -29.71
C CYS A 44 -0.08 34.92 -29.40
N LEU A 45 0.27 34.90 -28.12
CA LEU A 45 1.37 34.10 -27.63
C LEU A 45 0.77 32.84 -27.00
N GLU A 46 0.86 31.72 -27.71
CA GLU A 46 0.29 30.45 -27.30
C GLU A 46 1.34 29.54 -26.66
N LEU A 47 0.89 28.72 -25.72
CA LEU A 47 1.67 27.66 -25.11
C LEU A 47 1.01 26.32 -25.37
N SER A 48 1.85 25.36 -25.72
CA SER A 48 1.46 24.03 -26.12
C SER A 48 1.71 23.02 -25.00
N HIS A 49 0.83 22.02 -24.86
CA HIS A 49 1.14 20.87 -24.01
C HIS A 49 2.14 19.88 -24.64
N VAL A 50 2.33 19.95 -25.96
CA VAL A 50 3.24 19.02 -26.67
C VAL A 50 4.71 19.44 -26.60
N ASP A 51 5.01 20.68 -26.20
CA ASP A 51 6.38 21.21 -26.16
C ASP A 51 7.21 20.70 -24.97
N ARG A 52 8.52 20.98 -25.00
CA ARG A 52 9.51 20.47 -24.02
C ARG A 52 9.16 20.86 -22.57
N ASN A 53 9.18 19.90 -21.65
CA ASN A 53 9.14 20.05 -20.17
C ASN A 53 8.46 21.36 -19.72
N ASN A 54 7.14 21.37 -19.86
CA ASN A 54 6.32 22.56 -19.73
C ASN A 54 6.07 22.83 -18.24
N THR A 55 6.92 23.68 -17.68
CA THR A 55 6.64 24.33 -16.39
C THR A 55 6.18 25.75 -16.68
N TYR A 56 4.91 26.04 -16.44
CA TYR A 56 4.35 27.38 -16.60
C TYR A 56 3.87 27.90 -15.27
N LEU A 57 4.23 29.15 -14.97
CA LEU A 57 3.73 29.85 -13.79
C LEU A 57 2.97 31.09 -14.26
N ILE A 58 1.67 31.11 -13.99
CA ILE A 58 0.81 32.28 -14.12
C ILE A 58 0.87 33.01 -12.78
N GLU A 59 1.52 34.16 -12.74
CA GLU A 59 1.53 35.06 -11.59
C GLU A 59 0.23 35.87 -11.58
N ARG A 60 -0.52 35.79 -10.49
CA ARG A 60 -1.80 36.49 -10.31
C ARG A 60 -1.56 38.01 -10.30
N GLY A 61 -2.25 38.71 -11.19
CA GLY A 61 -2.24 40.16 -11.30
C GLY A 61 -3.54 40.75 -10.77
N SER A 62 -3.47 41.98 -10.24
CA SER A 62 -4.67 42.73 -9.81
C SER A 62 -5.29 43.56 -10.93
N SER A 63 -4.57 43.83 -12.02
CA SER A 63 -5.05 44.54 -13.21
C SER A 63 -4.06 44.42 -14.39
N GLY A 64 -4.50 44.78 -15.60
CA GLY A 64 -3.63 44.85 -16.78
C GLY A 64 -3.69 43.59 -17.65
N SER A 65 -2.59 42.84 -17.69
CA SER A 65 -2.41 41.65 -18.54
C SER A 65 -3.43 40.55 -18.22
N LYS A 66 -3.98 39.93 -19.26
CA LYS A 66 -4.92 38.81 -19.16
C LYS A 66 -4.29 37.57 -19.75
N VAL A 67 -4.41 36.47 -19.02
CA VAL A 67 -3.99 35.14 -19.46
C VAL A 67 -5.22 34.27 -19.54
N SER A 68 -5.33 33.48 -20.59
CA SER A 68 -6.41 32.53 -20.80
C SER A 68 -5.85 31.13 -20.86
N PHE A 69 -6.37 30.21 -20.05
CA PHE A 69 -5.91 28.82 -20.04
C PHE A 69 -7.08 27.82 -20.13
N LYS A 70 -6.78 26.64 -20.67
CA LYS A 70 -7.75 25.62 -21.01
C LYS A 70 -8.02 24.73 -19.81
N VAL A 71 -9.31 24.47 -19.57
CA VAL A 71 -9.82 23.51 -18.58
C VAL A 71 -11.03 22.80 -19.16
N THR A 72 -11.30 21.60 -18.67
CA THR A 72 -12.51 20.82 -18.93
C THR A 72 -13.51 21.13 -17.83
N LEU A 73 -14.63 21.77 -18.20
CA LEU A 73 -15.74 22.01 -17.29
C LEU A 73 -16.71 20.83 -17.30
N PRO A 74 -17.34 20.49 -16.16
CA PRO A 74 -18.27 19.35 -16.08
C PRO A 74 -19.53 19.56 -16.94
N ASP A 75 -19.96 20.80 -17.12
CA ASP A 75 -21.11 21.19 -17.96
C ASP A 75 -20.77 22.43 -18.80
N ASN A 76 -21.57 22.71 -19.84
CA ASN A 76 -21.49 23.94 -20.66
C ASN A 76 -21.87 25.23 -19.90
N ASN A 77 -22.17 25.14 -18.60
CA ASN A 77 -22.46 26.28 -17.74
C ASN A 77 -21.17 26.72 -17.05
N CYS A 78 -20.94 28.03 -16.91
CA CYS A 78 -19.81 28.56 -16.14
C CYS A 78 -20.03 28.30 -14.63
N PRO A 79 -19.30 27.37 -13.99
CA PRO A 79 -19.41 27.17 -12.54
C PRO A 79 -18.85 28.37 -11.78
N ALA A 80 -19.18 28.47 -10.49
CA ALA A 80 -18.57 29.48 -9.63
C ALA A 80 -17.05 29.24 -9.55
N PHE A 81 -16.26 30.30 -9.37
CA PHE A 81 -14.79 30.21 -9.44
C PHE A 81 -14.18 29.22 -8.44
N ASN A 82 -14.82 29.05 -7.29
CA ASN A 82 -14.46 28.12 -6.22
C ASN A 82 -14.90 26.66 -6.47
N GLU A 83 -15.65 26.41 -7.53
CA GLU A 83 -16.17 25.08 -7.92
C GLU A 83 -15.46 24.53 -9.17
N ILE A 84 -14.53 25.31 -9.74
CA ILE A 84 -13.75 24.91 -10.90
C ILE A 84 -12.69 23.91 -10.47
N ASN A 85 -12.78 22.69 -11.01
CA ASN A 85 -11.63 21.81 -11.07
C ASN A 85 -10.73 22.25 -12.23
N TYR A 86 -9.53 22.71 -11.95
CA TYR A 86 -8.60 23.20 -12.98
C TYR A 86 -7.88 22.05 -13.72
N SER A 87 -8.65 21.09 -14.21
CA SER A 87 -8.16 19.96 -15.01
C SER A 87 -8.43 20.16 -16.50
N LEU A 88 -7.57 19.63 -17.37
CA LEU A 88 -7.77 19.55 -18.82
C LEU A 88 -7.71 18.08 -19.26
N THR A 89 -8.79 17.59 -19.84
CA THR A 89 -8.85 16.26 -20.45
C THR A 89 -8.48 16.36 -21.93
N LEU A 90 -7.38 15.71 -22.32
CA LEU A 90 -6.94 15.64 -23.72
C LEU A 90 -7.80 14.65 -24.53
N PRO A 91 -7.80 14.73 -25.88
CA PRO A 91 -8.46 13.75 -26.74
C PRO A 91 -7.98 12.30 -26.52
N SER A 92 -6.75 12.11 -26.01
CA SER A 92 -6.19 10.80 -25.63
C SER A 92 -6.86 10.18 -24.39
N GLY A 93 -7.66 10.95 -23.65
CA GLY A 93 -8.19 10.57 -22.34
C GLY A 93 -7.25 10.88 -21.17
N GLU A 94 -6.04 11.39 -21.43
CA GLU A 94 -5.15 11.87 -20.38
C GLU A 94 -5.71 13.12 -19.71
N ILE A 95 -5.69 13.14 -18.37
CA ILE A 95 -6.16 14.29 -17.57
C ILE A 95 -4.95 15.02 -16.99
N LEU A 96 -4.87 16.30 -17.33
CA LEU A 96 -3.82 17.23 -16.93
C LEU A 96 -4.38 18.21 -15.90
N TYR A 97 -3.52 18.79 -15.07
CA TYR A 97 -3.94 19.64 -13.96
C TYR A 97 -3.14 20.93 -13.91
N TRP A 98 -3.84 22.04 -13.69
CA TRP A 98 -3.27 23.26 -13.14
C TRP A 98 -3.33 23.19 -11.62
N ASN A 99 -2.21 23.46 -10.97
CA ASN A 99 -2.14 23.60 -9.53
C ASN A 99 -2.37 25.06 -9.15
N GLU A 100 -3.43 25.36 -8.40
CA GLU A 100 -3.59 26.68 -7.80
C GLU A 100 -2.57 26.84 -6.66
N THR A 101 -1.84 27.95 -6.68
CA THR A 101 -0.85 28.33 -5.67
C THR A 101 -1.26 29.65 -5.02
N GLU A 102 -0.63 30.03 -3.91
CA GLU A 102 -0.89 31.33 -3.27
C GLU A 102 -0.66 32.52 -4.22
N SER A 103 0.27 32.38 -5.16
CA SER A 103 0.66 33.42 -6.11
C SER A 103 -0.01 33.31 -7.49
N GLY A 104 -0.80 32.27 -7.76
CA GLY A 104 -1.51 32.11 -9.04
C GLY A 104 -1.74 30.66 -9.43
N TRP A 105 -1.30 30.27 -10.63
CA TRP A 105 -1.51 28.92 -11.16
C TRP A 105 -0.22 28.37 -11.77
N GLU A 106 0.06 27.10 -11.50
CA GLU A 106 1.22 26.39 -11.99
C GLU A 106 0.81 25.20 -12.85
N TRP A 107 1.43 25.05 -14.01
CA TRP A 107 1.36 23.87 -14.86
C TRP A 107 2.69 23.15 -14.79
N LYS A 108 2.68 21.88 -14.38
CA LYS A 108 3.87 21.01 -14.34
C LYS A 108 3.54 19.71 -15.02
N GLN A 109 3.88 19.62 -16.30
CA GLN A 109 3.62 18.45 -17.11
C GLN A 109 4.87 17.95 -17.82
N CYS A 110 4.91 16.63 -17.98
CA CYS A 110 5.88 15.97 -18.84
C CYS A 110 5.53 16.17 -20.32
N ARG A 111 6.54 16.01 -21.17
CA ARG A 111 6.37 16.01 -22.63
C ARG A 111 5.44 14.88 -23.04
N GLU A 112 4.78 15.01 -24.19
CA GLU A 112 3.92 13.95 -24.71
C GLU A 112 4.63 12.59 -24.76
N GLY A 113 3.95 11.55 -24.26
CA GLY A 113 4.48 10.19 -24.14
C GLY A 113 5.36 9.93 -22.91
N TRP A 114 5.80 10.96 -22.19
CA TRP A 114 6.61 10.80 -20.97
C TRP A 114 5.72 10.63 -19.74
N LYS A 115 6.05 9.66 -18.89
CA LYS A 115 5.34 9.39 -17.65
C LYS A 115 5.85 10.27 -16.51
N LYS A 116 4.94 10.94 -15.82
CA LYS A 116 5.22 11.73 -14.61
C LYS A 116 5.30 10.85 -13.36
N PHE A 117 6.29 11.09 -12.52
CA PHE A 117 6.44 10.53 -11.17
C PHE A 117 6.75 11.65 -10.18
N GLU A 118 6.13 11.58 -9.00
CA GLU A 118 6.44 12.44 -7.86
C GLU A 118 7.30 11.65 -6.87
N ARG A 119 8.51 12.14 -6.58
CA ARG A 119 9.45 11.48 -5.66
C ARG A 119 9.26 11.99 -4.23
N SER A 120 9.68 11.17 -3.27
CA SER A 120 9.57 11.46 -1.83
C SER A 120 10.37 12.69 -1.37
N ASP A 121 11.38 13.10 -2.14
CA ASP A 121 12.18 14.31 -1.91
C ASP A 121 11.48 15.59 -2.43
N GLY A 122 10.25 15.47 -2.95
CA GLY A 122 9.47 16.56 -3.53
C GLY A 122 9.85 16.88 -4.98
N ASN A 123 10.75 16.12 -5.59
CA ASN A 123 11.10 16.30 -7.00
C ASN A 123 10.12 15.55 -7.90
N THR A 124 9.60 16.24 -8.90
CA THR A 124 8.88 15.62 -10.01
C THR A 124 9.87 15.19 -11.09
N VAL A 125 9.76 13.95 -11.56
CA VAL A 125 10.52 13.48 -12.75
C VAL A 125 9.58 13.05 -13.87
N CYS A 126 10.04 13.27 -15.10
CA CYS A 126 9.39 12.81 -16.31
C CYS A 126 10.27 11.73 -16.93
N MET A 127 9.71 10.54 -17.14
CA MET A 127 10.46 9.37 -17.59
C MET A 127 9.89 8.85 -18.92
N GLN A 128 10.78 8.43 -19.82
CA GLN A 128 10.44 7.73 -21.05
C GLN A 128 11.47 6.61 -21.27
N THR A 129 11.02 5.50 -21.83
CA THR A 129 11.87 4.40 -22.27
C THR A 129 12.10 4.49 -23.77
N PHE A 130 13.35 4.30 -24.22
CA PHE A 130 13.70 4.31 -25.62
C PHE A 130 14.29 2.94 -26.00
N ARG A 131 13.67 2.28 -26.97
CA ARG A 131 14.13 1.00 -27.50
C ARG A 131 15.05 1.23 -28.69
N VAL A 132 16.16 0.50 -28.73
CA VAL A 132 17.12 0.44 -29.83
C VAL A 132 17.32 -1.03 -30.20
N ASP A 133 17.27 -1.35 -31.49
CA ASP A 133 17.29 -2.75 -31.92
C ASP A 133 18.67 -3.41 -31.84
N GLU A 134 19.74 -2.66 -32.11
CA GLU A 134 21.12 -3.19 -32.14
C GLU A 134 21.85 -3.13 -30.78
N GLY A 135 21.12 -2.81 -29.70
CA GLY A 135 21.71 -2.52 -28.40
C GLY A 135 22.52 -1.20 -28.40
N ILE A 136 22.74 -0.65 -27.21
CA ILE A 136 23.50 0.61 -27.04
C ILE A 136 24.38 0.50 -25.80
N THR A 137 25.47 1.27 -25.74
CA THR A 137 26.29 1.36 -24.52
C THR A 137 25.71 2.40 -23.56
N ARG A 138 25.97 2.30 -22.25
CA ARG A 138 25.51 3.30 -21.27
C ARG A 138 25.96 4.73 -21.60
N ASN A 139 27.19 4.91 -22.08
CA ASN A 139 27.69 6.24 -22.42
C ASN A 139 26.96 6.79 -23.65
N ALA A 140 26.74 5.96 -24.67
CA ALA A 140 25.95 6.37 -25.83
C ALA A 140 24.50 6.68 -25.44
N SER A 141 23.85 5.87 -24.59
CA SER A 141 22.48 6.17 -24.13
C SER A 141 22.40 7.48 -23.34
N LYS A 142 23.45 7.83 -22.58
CA LYS A 142 23.54 9.12 -21.91
C LYS A 142 23.59 10.27 -22.91
N THR A 143 24.43 10.17 -23.95
CA THR A 143 24.52 11.18 -25.02
C THR A 143 23.19 11.33 -25.75
N GLU A 144 22.53 10.23 -26.13
CA GLU A 144 21.21 10.26 -26.79
C GLU A 144 20.16 10.97 -25.91
N CYS A 145 20.14 10.70 -24.59
CA CYS A 145 19.26 11.41 -23.67
C CYS A 145 19.57 12.92 -23.63
N GLU A 146 20.85 13.31 -23.63
CA GLU A 146 21.27 14.71 -23.61
C GLU A 146 20.88 15.45 -24.91
N GLU A 147 20.97 14.79 -26.07
CA GLU A 147 20.60 15.35 -27.38
C GLU A 147 19.11 15.71 -27.46
N ILE A 148 18.24 14.91 -26.84
CA ILE A 148 16.81 15.23 -26.73
C ILE A 148 16.50 16.17 -25.55
N GLY A 149 17.52 16.73 -24.88
CA GLY A 149 17.34 17.64 -23.75
C GLY A 149 16.75 16.95 -22.52
N ALA A 150 17.09 15.67 -22.32
CA ALA A 150 16.79 14.88 -21.14
C ALA A 150 18.11 14.43 -20.47
N LYS A 151 18.00 13.59 -19.45
CA LYS A 151 19.15 12.93 -18.82
C LYS A 151 18.82 11.47 -18.62
N LEU A 152 19.83 10.61 -18.75
CA LEU A 152 19.71 9.24 -18.28
C LEU A 152 19.34 9.30 -16.78
N THR A 153 18.28 8.61 -16.37
CA THR A 153 17.74 8.73 -15.01
C THR A 153 18.07 7.51 -14.17
N GLY A 154 18.21 7.71 -12.86
CA GLY A 154 18.12 6.64 -11.88
C GLY A 154 16.65 6.33 -11.55
N VAL A 155 16.44 5.19 -10.90
CA VAL A 155 15.12 4.73 -10.41
C VAL A 155 15.07 5.00 -8.90
N ALA A 156 14.04 5.70 -8.44
CA ALA A 156 13.92 6.17 -7.06
C ALA A 156 12.74 5.56 -6.29
N SER A 157 11.81 4.87 -6.96
CA SER A 157 10.66 4.23 -6.31
C SER A 157 10.30 2.89 -6.95
N VAL A 158 9.48 2.11 -6.23
CA VAL A 158 8.92 0.85 -6.74
C VAL A 158 8.05 1.11 -7.96
N ASP A 159 7.17 2.11 -7.90
CA ASP A 159 6.30 2.51 -9.02
C ASP A 159 7.09 2.86 -10.29
N GLU A 160 8.22 3.57 -10.15
CA GLU A 160 9.10 3.87 -11.29
C GLU A 160 9.67 2.56 -11.89
N SER A 161 10.07 1.61 -11.05
CA SER A 161 10.60 0.30 -11.48
C SER A 161 9.54 -0.57 -12.15
N GLU A 162 8.34 -0.65 -11.58
CA GLU A 162 7.23 -1.44 -12.12
C GLU A 162 6.79 -0.90 -13.48
N TRP A 163 6.74 0.42 -13.63
CA TRP A 163 6.43 1.05 -14.91
C TRP A 163 7.50 0.77 -15.98
N ILE A 164 8.79 0.86 -15.65
CA ILE A 164 9.89 0.48 -16.56
C ILE A 164 9.75 -0.99 -16.98
N HIS A 165 9.46 -1.88 -16.03
CA HIS A 165 9.26 -3.29 -16.30
C HIS A 165 8.04 -3.53 -17.22
N GLY A 166 6.92 -2.84 -16.97
CA GLY A 166 5.76 -2.86 -17.87
C GLY A 166 6.11 -2.47 -19.29
N LYS A 167 6.93 -1.42 -19.47
CA LYS A 167 7.42 -0.98 -20.79
C LYS A 167 8.32 -1.99 -21.50
N LEU A 168 9.11 -2.77 -20.75
CA LEU A 168 9.85 -3.90 -21.32
C LEU A 168 8.89 -4.98 -21.86
N MET A 169 7.84 -5.30 -21.08
CA MET A 169 6.87 -6.36 -21.42
C MET A 169 5.94 -6.01 -22.57
N GLU A 170 5.59 -4.73 -22.75
CA GLU A 170 4.80 -4.23 -23.88
C GLU A 170 5.49 -4.44 -25.24
N SER A 171 6.80 -4.68 -25.26
CA SER A 171 7.55 -4.83 -26.50
C SER A 171 7.34 -6.23 -27.10
N GLU A 172 6.27 -6.39 -27.89
CA GLU A 172 5.93 -7.62 -28.61
C GLU A 172 7.16 -8.16 -29.38
N LYS A 173 7.74 -9.29 -28.90
CA LYS A 173 8.94 -10.04 -29.35
C LYS A 173 10.07 -10.17 -28.31
N VAL A 174 9.77 -10.19 -27.01
CA VAL A 174 10.77 -10.52 -25.98
C VAL A 174 11.09 -12.03 -25.98
N THR A 175 11.89 -12.50 -26.93
CA THR A 175 12.55 -13.82 -26.86
C THR A 175 13.99 -13.73 -26.33
N ASP A 176 14.52 -12.51 -26.22
CA ASP A 176 15.89 -12.21 -25.80
C ASP A 176 15.92 -11.34 -24.53
N TRP A 177 17.08 -11.33 -23.85
CA TRP A 177 17.34 -10.59 -22.61
C TRP A 177 17.40 -9.07 -22.88
N TYR A 178 16.26 -8.41 -22.98
CA TYR A 178 16.17 -6.95 -23.12
C TYR A 178 16.29 -6.27 -21.76
N SER A 179 17.05 -5.17 -21.72
CA SER A 179 17.17 -4.30 -20.56
C SER A 179 17.32 -2.84 -20.99
N PHE A 180 16.92 -1.92 -20.12
CA PHE A 180 17.18 -0.49 -20.30
C PHE A 180 18.39 -0.06 -19.47
N TRP A 181 19.22 0.82 -20.03
CA TRP A 181 20.24 1.50 -19.25
C TRP A 181 19.59 2.53 -18.32
N ILE A 182 20.09 2.61 -17.09
CA ILE A 182 19.75 3.63 -16.10
C ILE A 182 21.03 4.33 -15.63
N ASP A 183 20.89 5.47 -14.97
CA ASP A 183 22.04 6.24 -14.47
C ASP A 183 22.63 5.69 -13.15
N GLY A 184 22.12 4.55 -12.69
CA GLY A 184 22.70 3.83 -11.56
C GLY A 184 24.08 3.27 -11.91
N GLN A 185 25.12 3.72 -11.19
CA GLN A 185 26.48 3.19 -11.31
C GLN A 185 26.96 2.71 -9.94
N ARG A 186 27.51 1.49 -9.88
CA ARG A 186 28.23 1.02 -8.71
C ARG A 186 29.55 1.78 -8.61
N GLN A 187 29.89 2.27 -7.42
CA GLN A 187 31.22 2.83 -7.19
C GLN A 187 32.22 1.68 -7.12
N CYS A 188 33.24 1.67 -7.98
CA CYS A 188 34.24 0.60 -8.00
C CYS A 188 35.65 1.17 -7.91
N ASP A 189 36.54 0.44 -7.25
CA ASP A 189 37.95 0.74 -7.24
C ASP A 189 38.59 0.47 -8.61
N SER A 190 39.85 0.90 -8.78
CA SER A 190 40.60 0.76 -10.03
C SER A 190 40.94 -0.69 -10.41
N LEU A 191 40.65 -1.66 -9.55
CA LEU A 191 40.83 -3.09 -9.79
C LEU A 191 39.51 -3.78 -10.20
N GLY A 192 38.42 -3.00 -10.32
CA GLY A 192 37.09 -3.52 -10.63
C GLY A 192 36.35 -4.09 -9.42
N ASN A 193 36.89 -3.93 -8.20
CA ASN A 193 36.13 -4.24 -6.99
C ASN A 193 35.16 -3.10 -6.76
N CYS A 194 33.92 -3.35 -7.15
CA CYS A 194 32.83 -2.47 -6.79
C CYS A 194 32.64 -2.50 -5.28
N VAL A 195 32.56 -1.33 -4.66
CA VAL A 195 31.89 -1.15 -3.38
C VAL A 195 30.50 -1.73 -3.61
N THR A 196 30.30 -2.99 -3.20
CA THR A 196 29.05 -3.35 -2.58
C THR A 196 28.91 -2.28 -1.51
N LEU A 197 27.91 -1.39 -1.65
CA LEU A 197 27.49 -0.57 -0.52
C LEU A 197 27.59 -1.50 0.69
N PRO A 198 28.32 -1.13 1.77
CA PRO A 198 28.45 -2.03 2.91
C PRO A 198 27.06 -2.56 3.18
N ASP A 199 26.93 -3.89 3.31
CA ASP A 199 25.68 -4.68 3.22
C ASP A 199 24.52 -4.21 4.15
N ASN A 200 24.64 -3.03 4.75
CA ASN A 200 23.78 -2.36 5.71
C ASN A 200 23.29 -0.96 5.29
N ASN A 201 23.29 -0.54 4.01
CA ASN A 201 22.60 0.72 3.64
C ASN A 201 21.77 0.72 2.36
N CYS A 202 21.78 -0.36 1.60
CA CYS A 202 20.60 -0.81 0.87
C CYS A 202 20.51 -2.30 1.16
N PRO A 203 19.60 -2.75 2.02
CA PRO A 203 19.48 -4.17 2.27
C PRO A 203 19.19 -4.86 0.93
N ALA A 204 19.72 -6.07 0.76
CA ALA A 204 19.30 -6.94 -0.32
C ALA A 204 17.76 -7.05 -0.29
N PHE A 205 17.11 -7.25 -1.43
CA PHE A 205 15.65 -7.22 -1.52
C PHE A 205 14.96 -8.17 -0.52
N ASP A 206 15.66 -9.24 -0.13
CA ASP A 206 15.33 -10.26 0.87
C ASP A 206 15.79 -9.94 2.32
N THR A 207 16.56 -8.87 2.53
CA THR A 207 17.04 -8.42 3.86
C THR A 207 16.52 -7.05 4.27
N ILE A 208 15.67 -6.39 3.46
CA ILE A 208 14.98 -5.17 3.87
C ILE A 208 13.91 -5.57 4.89
N ASP A 209 14.10 -5.15 6.13
CA ASP A 209 13.04 -5.17 7.13
C ASP A 209 12.03 -4.08 6.75
N TRP A 210 11.04 -4.46 5.94
CA TRP A 210 9.95 -3.58 5.52
C TRP A 210 8.98 -3.40 6.68
N THR A 211 9.46 -2.76 7.74
CA THR A 211 8.67 -2.47 8.94
C THR A 211 8.06 -1.07 8.86
N LEU A 212 6.74 -0.99 8.74
CA LEU A 212 5.99 0.25 8.89
C LEU A 212 5.67 0.45 10.37
N THR A 213 6.32 1.41 11.01
CA THR A 213 5.96 1.85 12.36
C THR A 213 4.78 2.81 12.29
N LEU A 214 3.62 2.39 12.78
CA LEU A 214 2.44 3.24 12.88
C LEU A 214 2.60 4.32 13.96
N PRO A 215 1.81 5.41 13.92
CA PRO A 215 1.77 6.41 14.99
C PRO A 215 1.44 5.85 16.38
N SER A 216 0.82 4.67 16.46
CA SER A 216 0.57 3.92 17.69
C SER A 216 1.82 3.29 18.31
N GLY A 217 2.93 3.22 17.57
CA GLY A 217 4.14 2.49 17.94
C GLY A 217 4.17 1.04 17.46
N ASP A 218 3.10 0.56 16.80
CA ASP A 218 3.06 -0.78 16.23
C ASP A 218 3.97 -0.89 15.01
N ILE A 219 4.76 -1.96 14.94
CA ILE A 219 5.70 -2.22 13.86
C ILE A 219 5.10 -3.28 12.92
N LYS A 220 4.94 -2.97 11.63
CA LYS A 220 4.29 -3.83 10.63
C LYS A 220 5.26 -4.34 9.56
N SER A 221 5.62 -5.62 9.57
CA SER A 221 6.56 -6.21 8.60
C SER A 221 5.88 -6.77 7.34
N TRP A 222 6.43 -6.49 6.16
CA TRP A 222 6.08 -7.15 4.90
C TRP A 222 6.92 -8.41 4.66
N ASN A 223 6.30 -9.47 4.13
CA ASN A 223 7.00 -10.72 3.83
C ASN A 223 7.26 -10.85 2.31
N PRO A 224 8.49 -11.20 1.89
CA PRO A 224 8.80 -11.45 0.48
C PRO A 224 8.24 -12.81 0.03
N THR A 225 7.73 -12.88 -1.20
CA THR A 225 7.25 -14.10 -1.87
C THR A 225 7.85 -14.22 -3.28
N GLU A 226 7.76 -15.40 -3.91
CA GLU A 226 8.20 -15.61 -5.30
C GLU A 226 7.48 -14.73 -6.34
N LEU A 227 6.32 -14.15 -5.99
CA LEU A 227 5.48 -13.33 -6.88
C LEU A 227 5.41 -11.85 -6.46
N GLY A 228 6.17 -11.42 -5.45
CA GLY A 228 6.14 -10.04 -4.93
C GLY A 228 6.09 -9.97 -3.40
N TRP A 229 5.42 -8.96 -2.84
CA TRP A 229 5.29 -8.76 -1.40
C TRP A 229 3.88 -9.11 -0.92
N GLU A 230 3.77 -9.90 0.13
CA GLU A 230 2.49 -10.17 0.76
C GLU A 230 2.39 -9.50 2.13
N TRP A 231 1.32 -8.73 2.30
CA TRP A 231 0.93 -8.18 3.59
C TRP A 231 0.11 -9.24 4.33
N LYS A 232 0.79 -10.00 5.18
CA LYS A 232 0.15 -10.98 6.08
C LYS A 232 -0.05 -10.37 7.46
N GLU A 233 -1.14 -9.61 7.59
CA GLU A 233 -1.63 -9.13 8.89
C GLU A 233 -2.94 -9.76 9.32
N CYS A 234 -3.08 -9.82 10.63
CA CYS A 234 -4.34 -10.14 11.25
C CYS A 234 -5.31 -8.97 11.11
N ARG A 235 -6.62 -9.25 11.17
CA ARG A 235 -7.67 -8.23 11.24
C ARG A 235 -7.41 -7.33 12.45
N ASP A 236 -7.88 -6.10 12.40
CA ASP A 236 -7.75 -5.17 13.54
C ASP A 236 -8.30 -5.80 14.83
N GLY A 237 -7.52 -5.73 15.91
CA GLY A 237 -7.84 -6.33 17.21
C GLY A 237 -7.45 -7.81 17.38
N TRP A 238 -6.89 -8.46 16.35
CA TRP A 238 -6.41 -9.84 16.42
C TRP A 238 -4.90 -9.91 16.68
N LYS A 239 -4.49 -10.78 17.61
CA LYS A 239 -3.10 -11.03 17.92
C LYS A 239 -2.50 -12.06 16.95
N LYS A 240 -1.34 -11.74 16.38
CA LYS A 240 -0.57 -12.62 15.48
C LYS A 240 0.35 -13.54 16.29
N PHE A 241 0.39 -14.82 15.92
CA PHE A 241 1.30 -15.84 16.42
C PHE A 241 1.96 -16.58 15.26
N GLU A 242 3.28 -16.78 15.36
CA GLU A 242 4.03 -17.63 14.43
C GLU A 242 4.13 -19.04 15.00
N ARG A 243 3.82 -20.02 14.18
CA ARG A 243 3.86 -21.45 14.51
C ARG A 243 4.86 -22.17 13.62
N ASP A 244 5.20 -23.40 14.03
CA ASP A 244 6.09 -24.27 13.28
C ASP A 244 5.69 -24.41 11.80
N TYR A 245 6.71 -24.65 10.96
CA TYR A 245 6.57 -24.78 9.51
C TYR A 245 6.06 -23.50 8.82
N GLY A 246 6.39 -22.32 9.39
CA GLY A 246 6.08 -21.02 8.80
C GLY A 246 4.58 -20.73 8.73
N ARG A 247 3.81 -21.21 9.71
CA ARG A 247 2.36 -20.99 9.76
C ARG A 247 2.06 -19.84 10.68
N THR A 248 1.44 -18.80 10.14
CA THR A 248 0.94 -17.70 10.94
C THR A 248 -0.53 -17.89 11.29
N VAL A 249 -0.90 -17.69 12.55
CA VAL A 249 -2.28 -17.72 13.04
C VAL A 249 -2.62 -16.40 13.70
N CYS A 250 -3.83 -15.93 13.46
CA CYS A 250 -4.40 -14.75 14.07
C CYS A 250 -5.43 -15.18 15.10
N MET A 251 -5.35 -14.69 16.33
CA MET A 251 -6.22 -15.08 17.45
C MET A 251 -6.88 -13.87 18.10
N GLN A 252 -8.12 -14.02 18.54
CA GLN A 252 -8.83 -13.01 19.33
C GLN A 252 -9.70 -13.69 20.39
N THR A 253 -9.73 -13.11 21.59
CA THR A 253 -10.60 -13.54 22.68
C THR A 253 -11.95 -12.82 22.63
N PHE A 254 -13.02 -13.53 22.99
CA PHE A 254 -14.38 -13.01 23.02
C PHE A 254 -15.02 -13.35 24.35
N ARG A 255 -15.40 -12.31 25.11
CA ARG A 255 -16.04 -12.43 26.42
C ARG A 255 -17.56 -12.56 26.29
N VAL A 256 -18.15 -13.38 27.16
CA VAL A 256 -19.61 -13.54 27.32
C VAL A 256 -19.94 -13.59 28.80
N ASP A 257 -20.57 -12.54 29.33
CA ASP A 257 -20.81 -12.40 30.78
C ASP A 257 -21.72 -13.49 31.37
N GLU A 258 -22.73 -13.93 30.60
CA GLU A 258 -23.64 -15.01 31.02
C GLU A 258 -23.03 -16.41 30.87
N GLY A 259 -21.81 -16.48 30.34
CA GLY A 259 -21.17 -17.70 29.89
C GLY A 259 -21.76 -18.25 28.60
N ILE A 260 -21.02 -19.17 27.98
CA ILE A 260 -21.37 -19.76 26.68
C ILE A 260 -20.98 -21.23 26.62
N LYS A 261 -21.80 -22.05 25.95
CA LYS A 261 -21.48 -23.45 25.64
C LYS A 261 -20.41 -23.51 24.55
N ARG A 262 -19.55 -24.52 24.59
CA ARG A 262 -18.47 -24.67 23.61
C ARG A 262 -18.96 -24.73 22.15
N ASN A 263 -20.07 -25.42 21.88
CA ASN A 263 -20.62 -25.51 20.52
C ASN A 263 -21.20 -24.19 20.01
N ASP A 264 -21.70 -23.35 20.92
CA ASP A 264 -22.19 -22.01 20.57
C ASP A 264 -20.99 -21.10 20.26
N SER A 265 -19.90 -21.21 21.03
CA SER A 265 -18.63 -20.54 20.72
C SER A 265 -18.07 -20.93 19.35
N LEU A 266 -18.11 -22.22 18.99
CA LEU A 266 -17.72 -22.69 17.67
C LEU A 266 -18.56 -22.03 16.56
N THR A 267 -19.87 -21.94 16.78
CA THR A 267 -20.80 -21.29 15.85
C THR A 267 -20.45 -19.81 15.69
N LYS A 268 -20.17 -19.11 16.80
CA LYS A 268 -19.77 -17.70 16.80
C LYS A 268 -18.46 -17.44 16.05
N CYS A 269 -17.45 -18.29 16.21
CA CYS A 269 -16.21 -18.16 15.44
C CYS A 269 -16.44 -18.37 13.93
N ASN A 270 -17.28 -19.35 13.57
CA ASN A 270 -17.62 -19.63 12.18
C ASN A 270 -18.41 -18.47 11.53
N GLU A 271 -19.30 -17.79 12.28
CA GLU A 271 -20.06 -16.63 11.80
C GLU A 271 -19.16 -15.48 11.31
N ILE A 272 -17.98 -15.32 11.92
CA ILE A 272 -16.98 -14.30 11.52
C ILE A 272 -15.92 -14.85 10.56
N GLY A 273 -16.14 -16.03 9.97
CA GLY A 273 -15.22 -16.65 9.00
C GLY A 273 -13.91 -17.11 9.63
N THR A 274 -13.95 -17.52 10.90
CA THR A 274 -12.82 -18.05 11.67
C THR A 274 -13.24 -19.38 12.29
N ASN A 275 -12.41 -19.99 13.14
CA ASN A 275 -12.77 -21.18 13.90
C ASN A 275 -12.42 -20.99 15.37
N LEU A 276 -12.93 -21.84 16.28
CA LEU A 276 -12.27 -21.96 17.58
C LEU A 276 -10.83 -22.37 17.30
N THR A 277 -9.88 -21.78 18.03
CA THR A 277 -8.46 -22.03 17.78
C THR A 277 -7.88 -23.02 18.78
N GLY A 278 -6.98 -23.87 18.30
CA GLY A 278 -6.14 -24.68 19.16
C GLY A 278 -4.89 -23.96 19.63
N LEU A 279 -4.20 -24.54 20.61
CA LEU A 279 -2.96 -24.01 21.19
C LEU A 279 -1.77 -24.87 20.82
N VAL A 280 -0.69 -24.22 20.39
CA VAL A 280 0.54 -24.92 19.99
C VAL A 280 1.77 -24.56 20.81
N SER A 281 1.67 -23.54 21.68
CA SER A 281 2.80 -23.06 22.48
C SER A 281 2.38 -22.47 23.83
N GLU A 282 3.37 -22.35 24.72
CA GLU A 282 3.22 -21.66 26.00
C GLU A 282 2.95 -20.17 25.82
N GLU A 283 3.51 -19.55 24.79
CA GLU A 283 3.27 -18.14 24.48
C GLU A 283 1.79 -17.85 24.19
N GLU A 284 1.15 -18.68 23.34
CA GLU A 284 -0.27 -18.55 23.03
C GLU A 284 -1.13 -18.71 24.28
N THR A 285 -0.79 -19.69 25.12
CA THR A 285 -1.47 -19.97 26.39
C THR A 285 -1.33 -18.83 27.37
N ASN A 286 -0.12 -18.29 27.51
CA ASN A 286 0.18 -17.18 28.41
C ASN A 286 -0.55 -15.92 27.96
N TRP A 287 -0.59 -15.63 26.67
CA TRP A 287 -1.36 -14.49 26.17
C TRP A 287 -2.85 -14.60 26.53
N ILE A 288 -3.49 -15.75 26.29
CA ILE A 288 -4.91 -15.95 26.66
C ILE A 288 -5.10 -15.81 28.18
N TYR A 289 -4.19 -16.38 28.97
CA TYR A 289 -4.22 -16.30 30.43
C TYR A 289 -4.15 -14.85 30.93
N GLU A 290 -3.30 -14.01 30.33
CA GLU A 290 -3.21 -12.59 30.67
C GLU A 290 -4.51 -11.85 30.33
N GLN A 291 -5.14 -12.15 29.20
CA GLN A 291 -6.46 -11.58 28.86
C GLN A 291 -7.54 -11.95 29.89
N LEU A 292 -7.49 -13.18 30.41
CA LEU A 292 -8.38 -13.62 31.49
C LEU A 292 -8.04 -12.94 32.83
N ARG A 293 -6.75 -12.77 33.14
CA ARG A 293 -6.28 -12.12 34.38
C ARG A 293 -6.73 -10.66 34.46
N GLU A 294 -6.58 -9.90 33.38
CA GLU A 294 -6.99 -8.50 33.33
C GLU A 294 -8.49 -8.34 33.67
N ILE A 295 -9.32 -9.27 33.21
CA ILE A 295 -10.76 -9.32 33.52
C ILE A 295 -11.00 -9.74 34.98
N GLY A 296 -10.24 -10.73 35.45
CA GLY A 296 -10.36 -11.29 36.78
C GLY A 296 -9.97 -10.32 37.89
N GLU A 297 -8.91 -9.53 37.68
CA GLU A 297 -8.46 -8.49 38.62
C GLU A 297 -9.51 -7.38 38.81
N GLU A 298 -10.33 -7.12 37.79
CA GLU A 298 -11.45 -6.16 37.89
C GLU A 298 -12.56 -6.67 38.83
N ASN A 299 -12.75 -7.99 38.94
CA ASN A 299 -13.89 -8.61 39.61
C ASN A 299 -13.54 -9.43 40.87
N SER A 300 -12.25 -9.44 41.27
CA SER A 300 -11.65 -9.85 42.56
C SER A 300 -11.94 -11.25 43.13
N TYR A 301 -12.99 -11.97 42.75
CA TYR A 301 -13.39 -13.24 43.39
C TYR A 301 -13.82 -14.35 42.44
N ASP A 302 -14.00 -14.06 41.16
CA ASP A 302 -14.49 -15.04 40.20
C ASP A 302 -13.35 -15.65 39.38
N SER A 303 -13.48 -16.93 39.05
CA SER A 303 -12.60 -17.58 38.11
C SER A 303 -13.17 -17.51 36.69
N TYR A 304 -12.27 -17.42 35.71
CA TYR A 304 -12.63 -17.17 34.32
C TYR A 304 -12.02 -18.21 33.40
N ALA A 305 -12.78 -18.63 32.40
CA ALA A 305 -12.38 -19.62 31.42
C ALA A 305 -12.70 -19.16 29.99
N TYR A 306 -11.80 -19.43 29.04
CA TYR A 306 -12.07 -19.31 27.61
C TYR A 306 -11.94 -20.65 26.89
N TRP A 307 -12.98 -21.02 26.14
CA TRP A 307 -12.97 -22.21 25.29
C TRP A 307 -11.92 -22.14 24.19
N ILE A 308 -11.25 -23.28 23.97
CA ILE A 308 -10.36 -23.55 22.83
C ILE A 308 -10.94 -24.71 21.98
N VAL A 309 -10.34 -24.98 20.81
CA VAL A 309 -10.92 -25.95 19.86
C VAL A 309 -10.77 -27.39 20.30
N GLU A 310 -9.76 -27.68 21.11
CA GLU A 310 -9.40 -29.01 21.58
C GLU A 310 -10.59 -29.69 22.29
N GLN A 311 -10.96 -30.86 21.77
CA GLN A 311 -11.99 -31.70 22.35
C GLN A 311 -11.41 -33.08 22.64
N MET A 312 -11.65 -33.59 23.84
CA MET A 312 -11.25 -34.93 24.23
C MET A 312 -12.45 -35.87 24.20
N LEU A 313 -12.38 -36.87 23.30
CA LEU A 313 -13.39 -37.91 23.19
C LEU A 313 -12.90 -39.15 23.92
N CYS A 314 -13.60 -39.58 24.98
CA CYS A 314 -13.23 -40.74 25.80
C CYS A 314 -14.27 -41.87 25.82
N PRO A 315 -14.62 -42.53 24.70
CA PRO A 315 -15.49 -43.70 24.73
C PRO A 315 -14.79 -44.97 25.24
N ASN A 316 -13.48 -45.12 25.01
CA ASN A 316 -12.65 -46.30 25.39
C ASN A 316 -11.14 -46.01 25.47
N SER A 317 -10.66 -45.02 24.70
CA SER A 317 -9.31 -44.46 24.76
C SER A 317 -9.42 -42.98 24.43
N CYS A 318 -8.91 -42.10 25.29
CA CYS A 318 -9.02 -40.67 25.08
C CYS A 318 -8.12 -40.23 23.92
N TYR A 319 -8.73 -39.63 22.91
CA TYR A 319 -7.99 -38.97 21.83
C TYR A 319 -8.49 -37.54 21.65
N LEU A 320 -7.56 -36.66 21.33
CA LEU A 320 -7.84 -35.28 20.99
C LEU A 320 -8.25 -35.17 19.53
N THR A 321 -9.27 -34.35 19.29
CA THR A 321 -9.58 -33.89 17.94
C THR A 321 -9.48 -32.38 17.89
N ASN A 322 -8.57 -31.87 17.07
CA ASN A 322 -8.55 -30.46 16.67
C ASN A 322 -9.37 -30.29 15.39
N ARG A 323 -10.34 -29.37 15.43
CA ARG A 323 -11.28 -29.12 14.32
C ARG A 323 -10.96 -27.88 13.52
N ASP A 324 -9.94 -27.12 13.91
CA ASP A 324 -9.56 -25.88 13.23
C ASP A 324 -8.79 -26.12 11.92
N GLY A 325 -8.20 -27.31 11.75
CA GLY A 325 -7.47 -27.71 10.56
C GLY A 325 -6.09 -27.07 10.42
N TYR A 326 -5.62 -26.30 11.42
CA TYR A 326 -4.31 -25.64 11.40
C TYR A 326 -3.51 -25.73 12.71
N SER A 327 -4.11 -26.20 13.81
CA SER A 327 -3.40 -26.57 15.05
C SER A 327 -3.01 -28.05 15.02
N LEU A 328 -1.73 -28.34 14.72
CA LEU A 328 -1.21 -29.71 14.63
C LEU A 328 -0.34 -30.13 15.84
N SER A 329 -0.35 -29.36 16.93
CA SER A 329 0.48 -29.62 18.11
C SER A 329 -0.23 -30.51 19.14
N SER A 330 0.55 -31.34 19.85
CA SER A 330 0.13 -32.01 21.08
C SER A 330 0.26 -31.12 22.32
N TYR A 331 0.69 -29.87 22.18
CA TYR A 331 1.00 -28.97 23.28
C TYR A 331 -0.09 -28.93 24.37
N ALA A 332 -1.35 -28.67 23.99
CA ALA A 332 -2.45 -28.63 24.95
C ALA A 332 -2.69 -29.97 25.67
N LEU A 333 -2.37 -31.11 25.04
CA LEU A 333 -2.43 -32.43 25.68
C LEU A 333 -1.33 -32.60 26.74
N GLU A 334 -0.15 -32.05 26.49
CA GLU A 334 1.00 -32.22 27.38
C GLU A 334 0.94 -31.29 28.60
N HIS A 335 0.11 -30.24 28.55
CA HIS A 335 0.06 -29.16 29.54
C HIS A 335 -1.37 -28.90 30.07
N HIS A 336 -2.22 -29.94 30.14
CA HIS A 336 -3.55 -29.84 30.74
C HIS A 336 -3.63 -30.53 32.10
N ASP A 337 -4.56 -30.04 32.92
CA ASP A 337 -5.00 -30.70 34.14
C ASP A 337 -6.53 -30.98 34.09
N TYR A 338 -7.01 -31.82 35.00
CA TYR A 338 -8.42 -32.17 35.10
C TYR A 338 -9.07 -31.42 36.24
N LEU A 339 -10.04 -30.53 35.94
CA LEU A 339 -10.93 -30.02 36.99
C LEU A 339 -11.97 -31.07 37.36
N LYS A 340 -12.53 -31.76 36.36
CA LYS A 340 -13.54 -32.79 36.56
C LYS A 340 -13.62 -33.71 35.34
N GLU A 341 -13.17 -34.95 35.48
CA GLU A 341 -13.35 -35.95 34.45
C GLU A 341 -14.76 -36.55 34.55
N GLU A 342 -15.59 -36.34 33.53
CA GLU A 342 -16.86 -37.06 33.41
C GLU A 342 -16.67 -38.20 32.40
N LEU A 343 -16.58 -39.43 32.92
CA LEU A 343 -16.57 -40.64 32.12
C LEU A 343 -17.85 -40.68 31.26
N GLU A 344 -17.71 -41.14 30.02
CA GLU A 344 -18.80 -41.30 29.03
C GLU A 344 -19.44 -39.99 28.50
N LYS A 345 -18.84 -38.83 28.77
CA LYS A 345 -19.28 -37.54 28.22
C LYS A 345 -18.20 -36.87 27.39
N GLU A 346 -18.65 -35.93 26.54
CA GLU A 346 -17.73 -35.06 25.80
C GLU A 346 -17.04 -34.11 26.77
N ASN A 347 -15.72 -34.14 26.77
CA ASN A 347 -14.88 -33.24 27.56
C ASN A 347 -14.25 -32.19 26.63
N CYS A 348 -14.31 -30.93 27.05
CA CYS A 348 -13.80 -29.78 26.32
C CYS A 348 -12.66 -29.13 27.10
N MET A 349 -11.70 -28.57 26.36
CA MET A 349 -10.57 -27.85 26.93
C MET A 349 -10.80 -26.34 26.95
N PHE A 350 -10.23 -25.68 27.95
CA PHE A 350 -10.25 -24.23 28.08
C PHE A 350 -8.98 -23.74 28.78
N VAL A 351 -8.62 -22.48 28.52
CA VAL A 351 -7.62 -21.77 29.33
C VAL A 351 -8.34 -21.17 30.52
N TYR A 352 -7.78 -21.34 31.72
CA TYR A 352 -8.39 -20.98 32.98
C TYR A 352 -7.53 -20.01 33.78
N TRP A 353 -8.19 -19.03 34.40
CA TRP A 353 -7.59 -18.13 35.36
C TRP A 353 -8.35 -18.19 36.67
N THR A 354 -7.61 -18.12 37.78
CA THR A 354 -8.13 -18.00 39.14
C THR A 354 -7.22 -17.07 39.95
N PRO A 355 -7.75 -16.36 40.96
CA PRO A 355 -6.94 -15.51 41.84
C PRO A 355 -5.85 -16.27 42.61
N GLU A 356 -6.04 -17.58 42.83
CA GLU A 356 -5.05 -18.43 43.50
C GLU A 356 -3.97 -18.89 42.50
N PRO A 357 -2.69 -18.94 42.92
CA PRO A 357 -1.63 -19.42 42.04
C PRO A 357 -1.89 -20.87 41.64
N THR A 358 -2.14 -21.10 40.36
CA THR A 358 -2.26 -22.43 39.76
C THR A 358 -1.01 -22.75 38.97
N VAL A 359 -0.64 -24.03 38.95
CA VAL A 359 0.54 -24.52 38.20
C VAL A 359 0.19 -24.67 36.72
N GLU A 360 -1.00 -25.19 36.44
CA GLU A 360 -1.50 -25.45 35.09
C GLU A 360 -2.51 -24.40 34.65
N ARG A 361 -2.52 -24.10 33.34
CA ARG A 361 -3.35 -23.05 32.74
C ARG A 361 -4.42 -23.60 31.81
N ILE A 362 -4.27 -24.84 31.34
CA ILE A 362 -5.24 -25.51 30.46
C ILE A 362 -5.95 -26.58 31.28
N TYR A 363 -7.27 -26.61 31.21
CA TYR A 363 -8.06 -27.57 31.96
C TYR A 363 -9.11 -28.25 31.09
N VAL A 364 -9.52 -29.43 31.54
CA VAL A 364 -10.57 -30.26 30.92
C VAL A 364 -11.82 -30.28 31.81
N THR A 365 -12.99 -30.04 31.23
CA THR A 365 -14.30 -30.14 31.90
C THR A 365 -15.43 -30.47 30.92
N SER A 366 -16.66 -30.59 31.42
CA SER A 366 -17.87 -30.70 30.60
C SER A 366 -18.06 -29.48 29.69
N CYS A 367 -18.47 -29.67 28.44
CA CYS A 367 -18.60 -28.62 27.42
C CYS A 367 -19.74 -27.58 27.62
N GLU A 368 -20.18 -27.34 28.87
CA GLU A 368 -21.43 -26.64 29.19
C GLU A 368 -21.29 -25.11 29.33
N THR A 369 -20.30 -24.60 30.05
CA THR A 369 -20.19 -23.13 30.28
C THR A 369 -18.75 -22.69 30.49
N ALA A 370 -18.35 -21.62 29.81
CA ALA A 370 -17.17 -20.81 30.09
C ALA A 370 -17.50 -19.33 29.84
N GLN A 371 -16.73 -18.39 30.40
CA GLN A 371 -16.95 -16.93 30.32
C GLN A 371 -16.53 -16.32 28.97
N GLY A 372 -16.14 -17.15 28.01
CA GLY A 372 -15.80 -16.71 26.67
C GLY A 372 -15.11 -17.79 25.86
N TYR A 373 -14.49 -17.38 24.76
CA TYR A 373 -13.89 -18.28 23.79
C TYR A 373 -12.81 -17.59 22.97
N VAL A 374 -11.92 -18.39 22.38
CA VAL A 374 -10.83 -17.90 21.52
C VAL A 374 -11.07 -18.34 20.09
N CYS A 375 -11.27 -17.37 19.20
CA CYS A 375 -11.31 -17.65 17.78
C CYS A 375 -9.93 -17.47 17.17
N GLY A 376 -9.66 -18.21 16.11
CA GLY A 376 -8.46 -18.07 15.30
C GLY A 376 -8.71 -18.32 13.83
N TYR A 377 -7.79 -17.85 13.00
CA TYR A 377 -7.72 -18.27 11.61
C TYR A 377 -6.27 -18.29 11.14
N ARG A 378 -5.96 -19.21 10.23
CA ARG A 378 -4.68 -19.26 9.55
C ARG A 378 -4.59 -18.12 8.54
N LEU A 379 -3.54 -17.33 8.65
CA LEU A 379 -3.20 -16.29 7.70
C LEU A 379 -2.59 -16.97 6.46
N LYS A 380 -3.28 -16.89 5.33
CA LYS A 380 -2.93 -17.61 4.10
C LYS A 380 -1.95 -16.83 3.25
#